data_AF-A0A4U9W763-F1
#
_entry.id   AF-A0A4U9W763-F1
#
_cell.length_a   1.000
_cell.length_b   1.000
_cell.length_c   1.000
_cell.angle_alpha   90.00
_cell.angle_beta   90.00
_cell.angle_gamma   90.00
#
_symmetry.space_group_name_H-M   'P 1'
#
loop_
_entity.id
_entity.type
_entity.pdbx_description
1 polymer ?
#
loop_
_entity_poly.entity_id
_entity_poly.type
_entity_poly.pdbx_seq_one_letter_code
_entity_poly.pdbx_strand_id
1 'polypeptide(L)'
;MANSEESAPRQQKFVDSLLQNNASGMVLCSARQTPPLFFETLKRRKIPAIMVVRPVADAHFDFVGTDNFLGTQLATQHLLDLGHRHIAFIGGSVSSTSRAQRLGGLYQQAVGKGYSGQRGMDCLQ
;
A
#
# COMPACT_ATOMS: atom_id res chain seq x y z
N MET A 1 -6.32 9.40 17.78
CA MET A 1 -5.88 9.22 16.38
C MET A 1 -4.77 10.21 16.10
N ALA A 2 -3.70 9.79 15.39
CA ALA A 2 -2.56 10.65 15.05
C ALA A 2 -2.28 10.56 13.55
N ASN A 3 -1.86 11.66 12.93
CA ASN A 3 -1.58 11.73 11.50
C ASN A 3 -0.09 12.04 11.26
N SER A 4 0.64 11.10 10.68
CA SER A 4 2.06 11.28 10.36
C SER A 4 2.30 12.15 9.13
N GLU A 5 1.29 12.41 8.28
CA GLU A 5 1.43 13.12 7.00
C GLU A 5 2.58 12.54 6.14
N GLU A 6 2.71 11.20 6.12
CA GLU A 6 3.80 10.48 5.43
C GLU A 6 5.22 10.77 5.96
N SER A 7 5.35 11.45 7.11
CA SER A 7 6.63 11.76 7.74
C SER A 7 7.05 10.67 8.73
N ALA A 8 8.14 9.97 8.42
CA ALA A 8 8.73 8.96 9.31
C ALA A 8 9.17 9.55 10.68
N PRO A 9 9.83 10.73 10.76
CA PRO A 9 10.12 11.37 12.04
C PRO A 9 8.87 11.67 12.87
N ARG A 10 7.78 12.12 12.23
CA ARG A 10 6.52 12.41 12.93
C ARG A 10 5.85 11.14 13.42
N GLN A 11 5.84 10.07 12.62
CA GLN A 11 5.39 8.74 13.04
C GLN A 11 6.16 8.27 14.28
N GLN A 12 7.49 8.38 14.28
CA GLN A 12 8.30 7.98 15.43
C GLN A 12 7.87 8.70 16.70
N LYS A 13 7.69 10.03 16.64
CA LYS A 13 7.21 10.80 17.79
C LYS A 13 5.87 10.30 18.32
N PHE A 14 4.89 10.03 17.44
CA PHE A 14 3.60 9.52 17.88
C PHE A 14 3.69 8.13 18.50
N VAL A 15 4.51 7.26 17.92
CA VAL A 15 4.75 5.92 18.45
C VAL A 15 5.41 6.03 19.83
N ASP A 16 6.44 6.86 19.99
CA ASP A 16 7.10 7.09 21.27
C ASP A 16 6.10 7.61 22.32
N SER A 17 5.23 8.55 21.96
CA SER A 17 4.18 9.03 22.85
C SER A 17 3.19 7.94 23.24
N LEU A 18 2.78 7.07 22.32
CA LEU A 18 1.90 5.94 22.65
C LEU A 18 2.57 4.97 23.63
N LEU A 19 3.87 4.73 23.46
CA LEU A 19 4.63 3.87 24.35
C LEU A 19 4.84 4.48 25.73
N GLN A 20 5.09 5.78 25.81
CA GLN A 20 5.16 6.51 27.08
C GLN A 20 3.84 6.46 27.86
N ASN A 21 2.70 6.38 27.15
CA ASN A 21 1.38 6.27 27.75
C ASN A 21 0.92 4.82 27.98
N ASN A 22 1.84 3.84 27.92
CA ASN A 22 1.55 2.42 28.15
C ASN A 22 0.42 1.85 27.28
N ALA A 23 0.34 2.29 26.01
CA ALA A 23 -0.62 1.72 25.07
C ALA A 23 -0.41 0.20 24.92
N SER A 24 -1.49 -0.58 25.03
CA SER A 24 -1.45 -2.04 24.94
C SER A 24 -1.23 -2.57 23.51
N GLY A 25 -1.35 -1.72 22.49
CA GLY A 25 -1.12 -2.04 21.10
C GLY A 25 -1.43 -0.88 20.16
N MET A 26 -1.17 -1.05 18.87
CA MET A 26 -1.42 -0.02 17.86
C MET A 26 -1.89 -0.58 16.51
N VAL A 27 -2.73 0.20 15.83
CA VAL A 27 -3.03 0.02 14.41
C VAL A 27 -2.20 1.04 13.64
N LEU A 28 -1.32 0.56 12.77
CA LEU A 28 -0.31 1.40 12.14
C LEU A 28 -0.44 1.41 10.62
N CYS A 29 -0.62 2.60 10.05
CA CYS A 29 -0.34 2.86 8.64
C CYS A 29 1.05 3.49 8.56
N SER A 30 2.07 2.70 8.21
CA SER A 30 3.46 3.18 8.20
C SER A 30 3.69 4.17 7.07
N ALA A 31 4.37 5.28 7.35
CA ALA A 31 4.84 6.24 6.36
C ALA A 31 5.72 5.56 5.30
N ARG A 32 5.71 6.06 4.05
CA ARG A 32 6.44 5.45 2.93
C ARG A 32 7.92 5.21 3.19
N GLN A 33 8.58 6.13 3.89
CA GLN A 33 10.03 6.08 4.16
C GLN A 33 10.33 5.62 5.60
N THR A 34 9.41 4.89 6.23
CA THR A 34 9.69 4.28 7.53
C THR A 34 10.86 3.28 7.39
N PRO A 35 11.95 3.45 8.13
CA PRO A 35 13.12 2.58 8.01
C PRO A 35 12.83 1.19 8.62
N PRO A 36 13.47 0.10 8.13
CA PRO A 36 13.32 -1.23 8.71
C PRO A 36 13.59 -1.28 10.22
N LEU A 37 14.55 -0.48 10.70
CA LEU A 37 14.91 -0.37 12.12
C LEU A 37 13.74 0.04 13.03
N PHE A 38 12.77 0.79 12.49
CA PHE A 38 11.55 1.16 13.21
C PHE A 38 10.77 -0.10 13.60
N PHE A 39 10.55 -0.99 12.65
CA PHE A 39 9.83 -2.25 12.86
C PHE A 39 10.61 -3.18 13.79
N GLU A 40 11.93 -3.30 13.63
CA GLU A 40 12.79 -4.05 14.56
C GLU A 40 12.67 -3.57 16.01
N THR A 41 12.53 -2.27 16.22
CA THR A 41 12.35 -1.70 17.55
C THR A 41 10.98 -2.06 18.13
N LEU A 42 9.91 -2.05 17.32
CA LEU A 42 8.59 -2.51 17.75
C LEU A 42 8.62 -4.00 18.15
N LYS A 43 9.25 -4.85 17.34
CA LYS A 43 9.41 -6.29 17.62
C LYS A 43 10.16 -6.54 18.92
N ARG A 44 11.32 -5.90 19.10
CA ARG A 44 12.16 -6.05 20.30
C ARG A 44 11.43 -5.66 21.57
N ARG A 45 10.57 -4.64 21.52
CA ARG A 45 9.76 -4.19 22.64
C ARG A 45 8.47 -5.00 22.85
N LYS A 46 8.19 -6.00 21.99
CA LYS A 46 7.01 -6.86 22.04
C LYS A 46 5.70 -6.07 22.06
N ILE A 47 5.64 -4.98 21.30
CA ILE A 47 4.45 -4.14 21.21
C ILE A 47 3.50 -4.75 20.17
N PRO A 48 2.27 -5.15 20.53
CA PRO A 48 1.30 -5.65 19.56
C PRO A 48 0.97 -4.57 18.54
N ALA A 49 1.15 -4.87 17.25
CA ALA A 49 0.87 -3.94 16.18
C ALA A 49 0.26 -4.65 14.96
N ILE A 50 -0.83 -4.07 14.44
CA ILE A 50 -1.47 -4.50 13.20
C ILE A 50 -1.19 -3.45 12.13
N MET A 51 -0.64 -3.87 10.99
CA MET A 51 -0.39 -3.00 9.84
C MET A 51 -1.68 -2.82 9.03
N VAL A 52 -1.90 -1.61 8.52
CA VAL A 52 -3.06 -1.32 7.65
C VAL A 52 -2.67 -0.55 6.41
N VAL A 53 -3.46 -0.71 5.34
CA VAL A 53 -3.34 -0.03 4.02
C VAL A 53 -2.09 -0.43 3.23
N ARG A 54 -0.91 -0.42 3.86
CA ARG A 54 0.36 -0.81 3.26
C ARG A 54 0.93 -2.03 3.99
N PRO A 55 1.17 -3.15 3.29
CA PRO A 55 1.81 -4.31 3.89
C PRO A 55 3.28 -4.01 4.15
N VAL A 56 3.78 -4.51 5.28
CA VAL A 56 5.21 -4.58 5.58
C VAL A 56 5.65 -6.00 5.27
N ALA A 57 6.80 -6.16 4.60
CA ALA A 57 7.34 -7.47 4.24
C ALA A 57 8.01 -8.15 5.46
N ASP A 58 7.24 -8.33 6.53
CA ASP A 58 7.67 -8.94 7.78
C ASP A 58 6.51 -9.73 8.40
N ALA A 59 6.69 -11.04 8.53
CA ALA A 59 5.67 -11.95 9.03
C ALA A 59 5.34 -11.78 10.52
N HIS A 60 6.10 -10.96 11.26
CA HIS A 60 5.83 -10.69 12.66
C HIS A 60 4.60 -9.79 12.86
N PHE A 61 4.18 -9.05 11.84
CA PHE A 61 3.04 -8.15 11.94
C PHE A 61 1.85 -8.67 11.14
N ASP A 62 0.71 -8.73 11.80
CA ASP A 62 -0.57 -8.95 11.12
C ASP A 62 -0.86 -7.76 10.19
N PHE A 63 -1.53 -8.04 9.07
CA PHE A 63 -1.90 -7.03 8.08
C PHE A 63 -3.38 -7.11 7.74
N VAL A 64 -4.04 -5.95 7.77
CA VAL A 64 -5.41 -5.79 7.29
C VAL A 64 -5.44 -4.73 6.19
N GLY A 65 -5.87 -5.12 5.01
CA GLY A 65 -5.95 -4.22 3.87
C GLY A 65 -6.79 -4.78 2.74
N THR A 66 -6.85 -4.02 1.65
CA THR A 66 -7.53 -4.45 0.44
C THR A 66 -6.61 -5.31 -0.43
N ASP A 67 -7.20 -6.30 -1.10
CA ASP A 67 -6.54 -6.92 -2.24
C ASP A 67 -6.56 -5.94 -3.42
N ASN A 68 -5.51 -5.13 -3.50
CA ASN A 68 -5.37 -4.12 -4.54
C ASN A 68 -5.24 -4.72 -5.94
N PHE A 69 -4.74 -5.97 -6.02
CA PHE A 69 -4.58 -6.67 -7.28
C PHE A 69 -5.95 -7.10 -7.80
N LEU A 70 -6.66 -7.94 -7.04
CA LEU A 70 -7.99 -8.42 -7.37
C LEU A 70 -8.97 -7.25 -7.56
N GLY A 71 -8.94 -6.27 -6.65
CA GLY A 71 -9.80 -5.10 -6.73
C GLY A 71 -9.64 -4.34 -8.04
N THR A 72 -8.40 -4.22 -8.54
CA THR A 72 -8.16 -3.55 -9.82
C THR A 72 -8.53 -4.43 -11.02
N GLN A 73 -8.36 -5.75 -10.93
CA GLN A 73 -8.87 -6.66 -11.96
C GLN A 73 -10.38 -6.51 -12.13
N LEU A 74 -11.14 -6.50 -11.02
CA LEU A 74 -12.59 -6.34 -11.04
C LEU A 74 -13.00 -4.97 -11.61
N ALA A 75 -12.32 -3.89 -11.20
CA ALA A 75 -12.57 -2.56 -11.74
C ALA A 75 -12.28 -2.46 -13.24
N THR A 76 -11.15 -3.01 -13.70
CA THR A 76 -10.80 -3.05 -15.12
C THR A 76 -11.79 -3.88 -15.92
N GLN A 77 -12.19 -5.06 -15.41
CA GLN A 77 -13.20 -5.89 -16.06
C GLN A 77 -14.53 -5.15 -16.24
N HIS A 78 -15.00 -4.47 -15.19
CA HIS A 78 -16.21 -3.67 -15.25
C HIS A 78 -16.15 -2.59 -16.34
N LEU A 79 -15.04 -1.86 -16.46
CA LEU A 79 -14.85 -0.86 -17.53
C LEU A 79 -14.84 -1.49 -18.93
N LEU A 80 -14.21 -2.66 -19.08
CA LEU A 80 -14.19 -3.37 -20.36
C LEU A 80 -15.58 -3.85 -20.78
N ASP A 81 -16.38 -4.32 -19.82
CA ASP A 81 -17.77 -4.76 -20.02
C ASP A 81 -18.69 -3.59 -20.43
N LEU A 82 -18.41 -2.38 -19.94
CA LEU A 82 -19.06 -1.15 -20.39
C LEU A 82 -18.60 -0.68 -21.79
N GLY A 83 -17.63 -1.35 -22.40
CA GLY A 83 -17.14 -1.02 -23.73
C GLY A 83 -15.91 -0.11 -23.76
N HIS A 84 -15.33 0.28 -22.61
CA HIS A 84 -14.10 1.07 -22.59
C HIS A 84 -12.91 0.25 -23.12
N ARG A 85 -12.00 0.93 -23.83
CA ARG A 85 -10.83 0.31 -24.50
C ARG A 85 -9.51 1.00 -24.15
N HIS A 86 -9.58 2.28 -23.80
CA HIS A 86 -8.45 3.09 -23.39
C HIS A 86 -8.57 3.41 -21.91
N ILE A 87 -7.93 2.60 -21.07
CA ILE A 87 -7.99 2.72 -19.61
C ILE A 87 -6.60 3.14 -19.13
N ALA A 88 -6.54 4.30 -18.47
CA ALA A 88 -5.32 4.82 -17.86
C ALA A 88 -5.37 4.66 -16.35
N PHE A 89 -4.21 4.39 -15.73
CA PHE A 89 -4.04 4.41 -14.28
C PHE A 89 -3.30 5.68 -13.87
N ILE A 90 -3.93 6.48 -13.00
CA ILE A 90 -3.34 7.74 -12.50
C ILE A 90 -3.13 7.62 -11.00
N GLY A 91 -1.91 7.91 -10.55
CA GLY A 91 -1.58 8.11 -9.15
C GLY A 91 -0.60 7.10 -8.54
N GLY A 92 -0.28 7.33 -7.26
CA GLY A 92 0.67 6.55 -6.48
C GLY A 92 2.13 6.83 -6.83
N SER A 93 3.02 6.68 -5.84
CA SER A 93 4.47 6.71 -6.06
C SER A 93 4.95 5.40 -6.69
N VAL A 94 5.98 5.46 -7.54
CA VAL A 94 6.56 4.30 -8.24
C VAL A 94 7.03 3.22 -7.26
N SER A 95 7.54 3.61 -6.09
CA SER A 95 8.00 2.68 -5.04
C SER A 95 6.86 2.07 -4.20
N SER A 96 5.60 2.44 -4.44
CA SER A 96 4.47 1.94 -3.67
C SER A 96 4.08 0.52 -4.09
N THR A 97 4.14 -0.41 -3.15
CA THR A 97 3.65 -1.79 -3.35
C THR A 97 2.17 -1.83 -3.74
N SER A 98 1.33 -1.00 -3.12
CA SER A 98 -0.08 -0.89 -3.50
C SER A 98 -0.24 -0.40 -4.95
N ARG A 99 0.64 0.49 -5.43
CA ARG A 99 0.61 0.93 -6.84
C ARG A 99 0.97 -0.23 -7.76
N ALA A 100 2.05 -0.96 -7.44
CA ALA A 100 2.48 -2.11 -8.22
C ALA A 100 1.37 -3.18 -8.32
N GLN A 101 0.69 -3.48 -7.20
CA GLN A 101 -0.44 -4.42 -7.18
C GLN A 101 -1.61 -3.95 -8.07
N ARG A 102 -2.00 -2.66 -7.97
CA ARG A 102 -3.09 -2.12 -8.80
C ARG A 102 -2.76 -2.17 -10.28
N LEU A 103 -1.56 -1.71 -10.66
CA LEU A 103 -1.10 -1.78 -12.03
C LEU A 103 -1.06 -3.23 -12.53
N GLY A 104 -0.53 -4.15 -11.73
CA GLY A 104 -0.50 -5.57 -12.07
C GLY A 104 -1.89 -6.14 -12.35
N GLY A 105 -2.87 -5.84 -11.50
CA GLY A 105 -4.26 -6.27 -11.69
C GLY A 105 -4.88 -5.70 -12.98
N LEU A 106 -4.66 -4.41 -13.24
CA LEU A 106 -5.10 -3.77 -14.49
C LEU A 106 -4.49 -4.47 -15.71
N TYR A 107 -3.16 -4.63 -15.73
CA TYR A 107 -2.46 -5.22 -16.87
C TYR A 107 -2.87 -6.66 -17.11
N GLN A 108 -2.95 -7.48 -16.05
CA GLN A 108 -3.39 -8.87 -16.19
C GLN A 108 -4.77 -8.94 -16.82
N GLN A 109 -5.71 -8.10 -16.37
CA GLN A 109 -7.07 -8.11 -16.88
C GLN A 109 -7.15 -7.61 -18.33
N ALA A 110 -6.42 -6.54 -18.66
CA ALA A 110 -6.38 -5.99 -20.01
C ALA A 110 -5.78 -6.99 -21.01
N VAL A 111 -4.63 -7.59 -20.68
CA VAL A 111 -3.95 -8.57 -21.55
C VAL A 111 -4.79 -9.82 -21.73
N GLY A 112 -5.43 -10.32 -20.66
CA GLY A 112 -6.32 -11.49 -20.73
C GLY A 112 -7.52 -11.32 -21.67
N LYS A 113 -7.90 -10.08 -22.00
CA LYS A 113 -8.96 -9.74 -22.96
C LYS A 113 -8.45 -9.29 -24.33
N GLY A 114 -7.14 -9.42 -24.58
CA GLY A 114 -6.50 -9.12 -25.87
C GLY A 114 -6.12 -7.65 -26.06
N TYR A 115 -6.06 -6.84 -25.00
CA TYR A 115 -5.62 -5.44 -25.09
C TYR A 115 -4.10 -5.33 -24.89
N SER A 116 -3.38 -4.81 -25.89
CA SER A 116 -1.94 -4.54 -25.81
C SER A 116 -1.70 -3.18 -25.12
N GLY A 117 -1.13 -3.22 -23.91
CA GLY A 117 -0.83 -2.05 -23.08
C GLY A 117 0.39 -1.23 -23.51
N GLN A 118 0.50 -0.86 -24.78
CA GLN A 118 1.74 -0.26 -25.33
C GLN A 118 1.72 1.27 -25.57
N ARG A 119 0.70 2.04 -25.15
CA ARG A 119 0.66 3.49 -25.45
C ARG A 119 0.61 4.45 -24.25
N GLY A 120 0.70 3.95 -23.02
CA GLY A 120 0.61 4.79 -21.81
C GLY A 120 1.88 4.88 -20.95
N MET A 121 2.94 4.15 -21.28
CA MET A 121 4.14 4.06 -20.43
C MET A 121 5.15 5.19 -20.64
N ASP A 122 5.05 5.96 -21.73
CA ASP A 122 6.03 7.02 -22.06
C ASP A 122 5.82 8.32 -21.28
N CYS A 123 4.74 8.46 -20.50
CA CYS A 123 4.42 9.72 -19.82
C CYS A 123 4.78 9.75 -18.32
N LEU A 124 5.50 8.74 -17.82
CA LEU A 124 5.87 8.63 -16.40
C LEU A 124 7.36 8.31 -16.16
N GLN A 125 8.23 8.53 -17.16
CA GLN A 125 9.68 8.63 -16.95
C GLN A 125 10.07 10.05 -16.54
#